data_AF-A0A817W465-F1
#
_entry.id   AF-A0A817W465-F1
#
_cell.length_a   1.000
_cell.length_b   1.000
_cell.length_c   1.000
_cell.angle_alpha   90.00
_cell.angle_beta   90.00
_cell.angle_gamma   90.00
#
_symmetry.space_group_name_H-M   'P 1'
#
loop_
_entity.id
_entity.type
_entity.pdbx_description
1 polymer ?
#
loop_
_entity_poly.entity_id
_entity_poly.type
_entity_poly.pdbx_seq_one_letter_code
_entity_poly.pdbx_strand_id
1 'polypeptide(L)'
;MVKFTEQVMIYETITYSCVDHCGHRYGPLHIEMKRKLNQMDDVIRNISLLFNQSNSSSLLIVIGDHGMTQQGDHGGDELNEIETAMFIYTNKPNYFSLSQKK
;
A
#
# COMPACT_ATOMS: atom_id res chain seq x y z
N MET A 1 20.07 -17.67 -7.33
CA MET A 1 19.75 -17.35 -8.74
C MET A 1 18.27 -16.97 -8.82
N VAL A 2 17.96 -15.69 -8.63
CA VAL A 2 16.66 -15.13 -9.03
C VAL A 2 16.90 -14.54 -10.42
N LYS A 3 16.35 -15.18 -11.45
CA LYS A 3 16.36 -14.61 -12.79
C LYS A 3 15.22 -13.60 -12.86
N PHE A 4 15.55 -12.33 -12.68
CA PHE A 4 14.67 -11.23 -13.08
C PHE A 4 14.79 -11.10 -14.59
N THR A 5 13.77 -11.61 -15.30
CA THR A 5 13.61 -11.34 -16.73
C THR A 5 13.36 -9.85 -16.92
N GLU A 6 13.87 -9.28 -18.01
CA GLU A 6 13.79 -7.87 -18.38
C GLU A 6 12.37 -7.31 -18.31
N GLN A 7 12.00 -6.78 -17.15
CA GLN A 7 10.82 -5.97 -16.93
C GLN A 7 11.27 -4.82 -16.05
N VAL A 8 11.17 -3.61 -16.59
CA VAL A 8 11.49 -2.38 -15.88
C VAL A 8 10.62 -2.32 -14.63
N MET A 9 11.18 -2.68 -13.48
CA MET A 9 10.60 -2.43 -12.18
C MET A 9 10.77 -0.93 -11.91
N ILE A 10 9.77 -0.14 -12.28
CA ILE A 10 9.72 1.27 -11.90
C ILE A 10 9.37 1.31 -10.41
N TYR A 11 10.32 1.74 -9.59
CA TYR A 11 10.10 2.04 -8.17
C TYR A 11 9.74 3.52 -8.05
N GLU A 12 8.46 3.83 -7.88
CA GLU A 12 8.02 5.16 -7.46
C GLU A 12 7.55 5.05 -6.01
N THR A 13 8.33 5.61 -5.09
CA THR A 13 7.97 5.66 -3.67
C THR A 13 7.16 6.91 -3.40
N ILE A 14 5.89 6.74 -3.02
CA ILE A 14 5.01 7.84 -2.62
C ILE A 14 4.69 7.68 -1.14
N THR A 15 5.16 8.60 -0.31
CA THR A 15 4.93 8.61 1.15
C THR A 15 3.80 9.56 1.52
N TYR A 16 2.85 9.11 2.35
CA TYR A 16 1.65 9.88 2.72
C TYR A 16 1.69 10.41 4.16
N SER A 17 2.48 11.45 4.38
CA SER A 17 2.56 12.13 5.69
C SER A 17 1.23 12.76 6.16
N CYS A 18 0.27 12.97 5.25
CA CYS A 18 -1.06 13.48 5.61
C CYS A 18 -1.87 12.53 6.52
N VAL A 19 -1.66 11.21 6.41
CA VAL A 19 -2.34 10.22 7.26
C VAL A 19 -1.69 10.22 8.65
N ASP A 20 -0.36 10.19 8.69
CA ASP A 20 0.43 10.28 9.92
C ASP A 20 0.06 11.52 10.75
N HIS A 21 0.15 12.73 10.17
CA HIS A 21 -0.24 13.98 10.87
C HIS A 21 -1.70 13.93 11.36
N CYS A 22 -2.62 13.37 10.59
CA CYS A 22 -4.01 13.22 11.04
C CYS A 22 -4.11 12.27 12.25
N GLY A 23 -3.27 11.23 12.29
CA GLY A 23 -3.16 10.26 13.38
C GLY A 23 -2.74 10.93 14.68
N HIS A 24 -1.63 11.67 14.66
CA HIS A 24 -1.17 12.46 15.83
C HIS A 24 -2.20 13.48 16.31
N ARG A 25 -2.84 14.17 15.36
CA ARG A 25 -3.74 15.29 15.67
C ARG A 25 -5.07 14.83 16.27
N TYR A 26 -5.62 13.73 15.77
CA TYR A 26 -7.01 13.34 16.03
C TYR A 26 -7.19 11.90 16.50
N GLY A 27 -6.20 11.03 16.33
CA GLY A 27 -6.28 9.60 16.57
C GLY A 27 -6.91 8.81 15.40
N PRO A 28 -6.72 7.48 15.37
CA PRO A 28 -7.13 6.62 14.26
C PRO A 28 -8.65 6.50 14.07
N LEU A 29 -9.44 6.70 15.14
CA LEU A 29 -10.90 6.53 15.11
C LEU A 29 -11.67 7.81 14.78
N HIS A 30 -10.97 8.92 14.54
CA HIS A 30 -11.62 10.21 14.27
C HIS A 30 -12.13 10.30 12.82
N ILE A 31 -13.20 11.08 12.60
CA ILE A 31 -13.81 11.25 11.26
C ILE A 31 -12.82 11.83 10.23
N GLU A 32 -11.89 12.68 10.68
CA GLU A 32 -10.83 13.23 9.82
C GLU A 32 -9.87 12.15 9.34
N MET A 33 -9.59 11.12 10.15
CA MET A 33 -8.75 9.99 9.74
C MET A 33 -9.44 9.23 8.60
N LYS A 34 -10.72 8.92 8.77
CA LYS A 34 -11.52 8.28 7.71
C LYS A 34 -11.51 9.11 6.43
N ARG A 35 -11.67 10.43 6.54
CA ARG A 35 -11.62 11.33 5.38
C ARG A 35 -10.25 11.28 4.67
N LYS A 36 -9.16 11.22 5.42
CA LYS A 36 -7.79 11.13 4.88
C LYS A 36 -7.50 9.77 4.24
N LEU A 37 -7.95 8.69 4.86
CA LEU A 37 -7.85 7.34 4.29
C LEU A 37 -8.64 7.22 2.98
N ASN A 38 -9.82 7.85 2.87
CA ASN A 38 -10.56 7.89 1.61
C ASN A 38 -9.80 8.64 0.50
N GLN A 39 -9.10 9.73 0.84
CA GLN A 39 -8.27 10.44 -0.15
C GLN A 39 -7.10 9.56 -0.64
N MET A 40 -6.51 8.75 0.26
CA MET A 40 -5.46 7.81 -0.10
C MET A 40 -5.99 6.68 -0.99
N ASP A 41 -7.17 6.14 -0.65
CA ASP A 41 -7.87 5.13 -1.46
C ASP A 41 -8.18 5.64 -2.87
N ASP A 42 -8.61 6.89 -3.03
CA ASP A 42 -8.82 7.52 -4.35
C ASP A 42 -7.53 7.60 -5.17
N VAL A 43 -6.39 7.90 -4.54
CA VAL A 43 -5.12 7.94 -5.25
C VAL A 43 -4.66 6.55 -5.67
N ILE A 44 -4.75 5.56 -4.77
CA ILE A 44 -4.42 4.17 -5.11
C ILE A 44 -5.30 3.67 -6.25
N ARG A 45 -6.59 4.00 -6.26
CA ARG A 45 -7.53 3.71 -7.35
C ARG A 45 -7.09 4.34 -8.67
N ASN A 46 -6.73 5.62 -8.65
CA ASN A 46 -6.27 6.32 -9.85
C ASN A 46 -4.97 5.72 -10.40
N ILE A 47 -4.00 5.42 -9.54
CA ILE A 47 -2.75 4.73 -9.92
C ILE A 47 -3.07 3.37 -10.52
N SER A 48 -3.97 2.59 -9.91
CA SER A 48 -4.37 1.27 -10.40
C SER A 48 -5.04 1.33 -11.79
N LEU A 49 -5.83 2.38 -12.05
CA LEU A 49 -6.43 2.61 -13.37
C LEU A 49 -5.38 2.93 -14.44
N LEU A 50 -4.42 3.81 -14.13
CA LEU A 50 -3.30 4.12 -15.03
C LEU A 50 -2.43 2.88 -15.28
N PHE A 51 -2.18 2.11 -14.23
CA PHE A 51 -1.43 0.87 -14.30
C PHE A 51 -2.09 -0.17 -15.21
N ASN A 52 -3.42 -0.26 -15.21
CA ASN A 52 -4.17 -1.14 -16.12
C ASN A 52 -4.16 -0.70 -17.59
N GLN A 53 -3.87 0.57 -17.87
CA GLN A 53 -3.72 1.07 -19.24
C GLN A 53 -2.34 0.74 -19.82
N SER A 54 -1.38 0.31 -18.99
CA SER A 54 -0.07 -0.12 -19.49
C SER A 54 -0.16 -1.45 -20.24
N ASN A 55 0.54 -1.54 -21.37
CA ASN A 55 0.69 -2.78 -22.14
C ASN A 55 1.69 -3.76 -21.50
N SER A 56 2.39 -3.39 -20.43
CA SER A 56 3.32 -4.25 -19.72
C SER A 56 2.65 -5.04 -18.61
N SER A 57 3.05 -6.30 -18.43
CA SER A 57 2.74 -7.03 -17.19
C SER A 57 3.54 -6.44 -16.05
N SER A 58 2.84 -5.96 -15.03
CA SER A 58 3.44 -5.23 -13.92
C SER A 58 2.84 -5.69 -12.58
N LEU A 59 3.51 -5.34 -11.49
CA LEU A 59 3.06 -5.56 -10.11
C LEU A 59 3.01 -4.22 -9.37
N LEU A 60 1.88 -3.90 -8.77
CA LEU A 60 1.68 -2.78 -7.86
C LEU A 60 1.68 -3.31 -6.44
N ILE A 61 2.60 -2.80 -5.62
CA ILE A 61 2.68 -3.12 -4.20
C ILE A 61 2.51 -1.82 -3.42
N VAL A 62 1.55 -1.79 -2.51
CA VAL A 62 1.32 -0.69 -1.57
C VAL A 62 1.56 -1.24 -0.17
N ILE A 63 2.41 -0.59 0.62
CA ILE A 63 2.78 -1.01 1.97
C ILE A 63 2.71 0.21 2.88
N GLY A 64 2.16 0.05 4.08
CA GLY A 64 2.33 1.01 5.15
C GLY A 64 3.73 0.95 5.75
N ASP A 65 4.28 2.09 6.12
CA ASP A 65 5.58 2.22 6.78
C ASP A 65 5.49 1.92 8.28
N HIS A 66 4.46 2.43 8.96
CA HIS A 66 4.15 2.12 10.35
C HIS A 66 2.64 2.10 10.61
N GLY A 67 2.26 1.48 11.73
CA GLY A 67 0.91 1.56 12.29
C GLY A 67 0.80 2.73 13.27
N MET A 68 -0.24 2.75 14.11
CA MET A 68 -0.36 3.72 15.20
C MET A 68 -1.22 3.20 16.36
N THR A 69 -0.96 3.69 17.57
CA THR A 69 -1.80 3.46 18.75
C THR A 69 -3.13 4.22 18.65
N GLN A 70 -4.05 3.97 19.60
CA GLN A 70 -5.31 4.73 19.69
C GLN A 70 -5.09 6.22 19.99
N GLN A 71 -3.94 6.58 20.55
CA GLN A 71 -3.54 7.95 20.85
C GLN A 71 -2.80 8.61 19.67
N GLY A 72 -2.44 7.84 18.65
CA GLY A 72 -1.72 8.32 17.47
C GLY A 72 -0.20 8.20 17.56
N ASP A 73 0.33 7.53 18.59
CA ASP A 73 1.76 7.25 18.72
C ASP A 73 2.18 6.13 17.75
N HIS A 74 3.46 6.13 17.34
CA HIS A 74 4.03 5.13 16.43
C HIS A 74 5.55 4.93 16.62
N GLY A 75 6.01 4.90 17.88
CA GLY A 75 7.39 4.65 18.28
C GLY A 75 7.85 3.19 18.10
N GLY A 76 6.89 2.26 17.96
CA GLY A 76 7.15 0.84 17.68
C GLY A 76 7.18 -0.06 18.92
N ASP A 77 6.65 0.41 20.04
CA ASP A 77 6.61 -0.32 21.31
C ASP A 77 5.40 -1.27 21.39
N GLU A 78 4.32 -0.94 20.69
CA GLU A 78 3.08 -1.71 20.63
C GLU A 78 2.89 -2.40 19.27
N LEU A 79 2.16 -3.52 19.27
CA LEU A 79 1.81 -4.25 18.04
C LEU A 79 1.12 -3.35 17.01
N ASN A 80 0.21 -2.49 17.46
CA ASN A 80 -0.52 -1.57 16.58
C ASN A 80 0.40 -0.55 15.89
N GLU A 81 1.61 -0.31 16.38
CA GLU A 81 2.58 0.63 15.79
C GLU A 81 3.46 -0.04 14.72
N ILE A 82 3.59 -1.37 14.76
CA ILE A 82 4.39 -2.14 13.79
C ILE A 82 3.54 -2.92 12.78
N GLU A 83 2.24 -3.09 13.06
CA GLU A 83 1.29 -3.71 12.14
C GLU A 83 0.87 -2.71 11.05
N THR A 84 1.16 -3.05 9.79
CA THR A 84 0.84 -2.21 8.63
C THR A 84 0.04 -2.97 7.58
N ALA A 85 -0.74 -2.21 6.81
CA ALA A 85 -1.45 -2.76 5.67
C ALA A 85 -0.48 -3.04 4.51
N MET A 86 -0.67 -4.19 3.86
CA MET A 86 -0.02 -4.53 2.59
C MET A 86 -1.10 -4.86 1.56
N PHE A 87 -1.01 -4.25 0.40
CA PHE A 87 -1.88 -4.50 -0.75
C PHE A 87 -1.03 -4.82 -1.97
N ILE A 88 -1.37 -5.91 -2.65
CA ILE A 88 -0.66 -6.39 -3.83
C ILE A 88 -1.67 -6.55 -4.97
N TYR A 89 -1.35 -5.95 -6.11
CA TYR A 89 -2.17 -5.96 -7.31
C TYR A 89 -1.33 -6.21 -8.55
N THR A 90 -1.89 -6.90 -9.55
CA THR A 90 -1.24 -7.11 -10.84
C THR A 90 -2.26 -7.05 -11.95
N ASN A 91 -1.84 -6.50 -13.09
CA ASN A 91 -2.61 -6.48 -14.32
C ASN A 91 -2.38 -7.74 -15.17
N LYS A 92 -1.52 -8.67 -14.72
CA LYS A 92 -1.26 -9.94 -15.39
C LYS A 92 -2.28 -11.00 -14.97
N PRO A 93 -3.12 -11.51 -15.89
CA PRO A 93 -4.03 -12.61 -15.59
C PRO A 93 -3.28 -13.83 -15.06
N ASN A 94 -3.87 -14.53 -14.09
CA ASN A 94 -3.34 -15.76 -13.50
C ASN A 94 -1.94 -15.64 -12.88
N TYR A 95 -1.48 -14.44 -12.54
CA TYR A 95 -0.13 -14.25 -11.96
C TYR A 95 0.08 -15.04 -10.65
N PHE A 96 -0.94 -15.07 -9.79
CA PHE A 96 -0.88 -15.79 -8.51
C PHE A 96 -1.43 -17.22 -8.57
N SER A 97 -1.72 -17.76 -9.77
CA SER A 97 -2.23 -19.13 -9.83
C SER A 97 -1.16 -20.10 -9.31
N LEU A 98 -1.48 -20.82 -8.24
CA LEU A 98 -0.65 -21.90 -7.72
C LEU A 98 -0.51 -22.94 -8.84
N SER A 99 0.72 -23.16 -9.30
CA SER A 99 1.00 -24.29 -10.18
C SER A 99 0.71 -25.56 -9.39
N GLN A 100 -0.45 -26.16 -9.68
CA GLN A 100 -0.77 -27.51 -9.22
C GLN A 100 0.25 -28.44 -9.87
N LYS A 101 1.35 -28.72 -9.17
CA LYS A 101 2.28 -29.77 -9.56
C LYS A 101 1.51 -31.10 -9.43
N LYS A 102 1.23 -31.73 -10.55
CA LYS A 102 0.89 -33.16 -10.61
C LYS A 102 2.09 -33.99 -10.17
#